data_AF-A0A1I3YEL2-F1
#
_entry.id   AF-A0A1I3YEL2-F1
#
_cell.length_a   1.000
_cell.length_b   1.000
_cell.length_c   1.000
_cell.angle_alpha   90.00
_cell.angle_beta   90.00
_cell.angle_gamma   90.00
#
_symmetry.space_group_name_H-M   'P 1'
#
loop_
_entity.id
_entity.type
_entity.pdbx_description
1 polymer ?
#
loop_
_entity_poly.entity_id
_entity_poly.type
_entity_poly.pdbx_seq_one_letter_code
_entity_poly.pdbx_strand_id
1 'polypeptide(L)' 'MGLLPTARGYYRYAGSLTTPPCSETVEWMILKQPLEVDAQDIEAFAKLYPHNARPVQKINRRFVLRFV' A
#
# COMPACT_ATOMS: atom_id res chain seq x y z
N MET A 1 -11.74 -16.26 -7.43
CA MET A 1 -10.91 -15.12 -7.87
C MET A 1 -11.18 -13.96 -6.93
N GLY A 2 -10.23 -13.63 -6.08
CA GLY A 2 -10.34 -12.49 -5.17
C GLY A 2 -8.94 -11.99 -4.84
N LEU A 3 -8.68 -10.70 -5.08
CA LEU A 3 -7.40 -10.03 -4.80
C LEU A 3 -7.30 -9.62 -3.32
N LEU A 4 -7.85 -10.45 -2.45
CA LEU A 4 -8.08 -10.14 -1.07
C LEU A 4 -7.68 -11.36 -0.21
N PRO A 5 -6.73 -11.23 0.74
CA PRO A 5 -6.30 -12.33 1.59
C PRO A 5 -7.44 -12.81 2.50
N THR A 6 -7.31 -14.04 2.99
CA THR A 6 -8.27 -14.63 3.94
C THR A 6 -8.29 -13.86 5.26
N ALA A 7 -7.12 -13.52 5.82
CA ALA A 7 -7.06 -12.70 7.02
C ALA A 7 -7.28 -11.21 6.69
N ARG A 8 -8.09 -10.55 7.52
CA ARG A 8 -8.52 -9.15 7.31
C ARG A 8 -7.81 -8.14 8.19
N GLY A 9 -6.94 -8.54 9.10
CA GLY A 9 -6.17 -7.61 9.94
C GLY A 9 -5.40 -6.59 9.09
N TYR A 10 -5.38 -5.33 9.53
CA TYR A 10 -4.87 -4.20 8.75
C TYR A 10 -4.28 -3.09 9.61
N TYR A 11 -3.49 -2.23 8.98
CA TYR A 11 -3.03 -0.97 9.54
C TYR A 11 -3.88 0.18 9.03
N ARG A 12 -4.16 1.16 9.89
CA ARG A 12 -4.93 2.36 9.52
C ARG A 12 -4.21 3.64 9.90
N TYR A 13 -4.16 4.60 8.98
CA TYR A 13 -3.67 5.95 9.27
C TYR A 13 -4.22 6.99 8.27
N ALA A 14 -4.34 8.24 8.72
CA ALA A 14 -4.63 9.37 7.84
C ALA A 14 -3.38 9.74 7.02
N GLY A 15 -3.54 9.84 5.71
CA GLY A 15 -2.45 10.13 4.79
C GLY A 15 -2.92 10.89 3.58
N SER A 16 -2.23 10.68 2.47
CA SER A 16 -2.47 11.40 1.23
C SER A 16 -2.38 10.49 0.02
N LEU A 17 -2.74 11.04 -1.13
CA LEU A 17 -2.44 10.42 -2.41
C LEU A 17 -0.91 10.26 -2.56
N THR A 18 -0.48 9.14 -3.12
CA THR A 18 0.93 8.88 -3.44
C THR A 18 1.35 9.45 -4.80
N THR A 19 0.41 10.05 -5.52
CA THR A 19 0.60 10.74 -6.80
C THR A 19 0.13 12.21 -6.69
N PRO A 20 0.62 13.12 -7.55
CA PRO A 20 0.12 14.49 -7.61
C PRO A 20 -1.41 14.52 -7.77
N PRO A 21 -2.13 15.42 -7.05
CA PRO A 21 -1.61 16.55 -6.27
C PRO A 21 -1.19 16.24 -4.82
N CYS A 22 -1.05 14.96 -4.44
CA CYS A 22 -0.64 14.54 -3.10
C CYS A 22 -1.59 15.03 -1.98
N SER A 23 -2.88 15.22 -2.28
CA SER A 23 -3.88 15.72 -1.33
C SER A 23 -4.03 14.82 -0.11
N GLU A 24 -4.10 15.44 1.08
CA GLU A 24 -4.22 14.77 2.39
C GLU A 24 -5.69 14.43 2.73
N THR A 25 -6.39 13.78 1.82
CA THR A 25 -7.80 13.42 1.95
C THR A 25 -8.02 11.91 2.11
N VAL A 26 -6.94 11.14 2.25
CA VAL A 26 -6.97 9.68 2.18
C VAL A 26 -6.87 9.06 3.58
N GLU A 27 -7.77 8.14 3.87
CA GLU A 27 -7.62 7.19 4.96
C GLU A 27 -7.05 5.87 4.42
N TRP A 28 -5.82 5.54 4.81
CA TRP A 28 -5.16 4.32 4.37
C TRP A 28 -5.58 3.14 5.22
N MET A 29 -5.95 2.03 4.57
CA MET A 29 -6.16 0.71 5.19
C MET A 29 -5.26 -0.30 4.48
N ILE A 30 -4.19 -0.73 5.13
CA ILE A 30 -3.19 -1.63 4.55
C ILE A 30 -3.34 -3.01 5.18
N LEU A 31 -3.81 -3.99 4.40
CA LEU A 31 -3.94 -5.37 4.86
C LEU A 31 -2.57 -5.94 5.27
N LYS A 32 -2.54 -6.64 6.41
CA LYS A 32 -1.30 -7.16 7.00
C LYS A 32 -0.80 -8.42 6.27
N GLN A 33 -1.71 -9.25 5.77
CA GLN A 33 -1.36 -10.45 5.02
C GLN A 33 -1.16 -10.10 3.54
N PRO A 34 0.06 -10.25 2.98
CA PRO A 34 0.27 -10.09 1.55
C PRO A 34 -0.38 -11.23 0.77
N LEU A 35 -0.63 -11.00 -0.50
CA LEU A 35 -0.94 -12.07 -1.46
C LEU A 35 0.34 -12.46 -2.20
N GLU A 36 0.47 -13.76 -2.44
CA GLU A 36 1.53 -14.28 -3.29
C GLU A 36 1.12 -14.15 -4.75
N VAL A 37 2.08 -13.75 -5.57
CA VAL A 37 1.98 -13.60 -7.02
C VAL A 37 3.22 -14.26 -7.61
N ASP A 38 3.10 -14.85 -8.79
CA ASP A 38 4.25 -15.47 -9.45
C ASP A 38 5.36 -14.44 -9.71
N ALA A 39 6.61 -14.84 -9.50
CA ALA A 39 7.75 -13.97 -9.69
C ALA A 39 7.87 -13.46 -11.14
N GLN A 40 7.48 -14.27 -12.12
CA GLN A 40 7.51 -13.92 -13.54
C GLN A 40 6.52 -12.79 -13.85
N ASP A 41 5.35 -12.80 -13.22
CA ASP A 41 4.35 -11.74 -13.37
C ASP A 41 4.83 -10.42 -12.74
N ILE A 42 5.46 -10.50 -11.57
CA ILE A 42 6.06 -9.32 -10.90
C ILE A 42 7.16 -8.72 -11.78
N GLU A 43 8.04 -9.55 -12.35
CA GLU A 43 9.13 -9.10 -13.21
C GLU A 43 8.60 -8.45 -14.50
N ALA A 44 7.60 -9.06 -15.13
CA ALA A 44 6.95 -8.52 -16.32
C ALA A 44 6.33 -7.14 -16.04
N PHE A 45 5.64 -6.99 -14.90
CA PHE A 45 5.07 -5.70 -14.49
C PHE A 45 6.14 -4.64 -14.20
N ALA A 46 7.21 -5.01 -13.49
CA ALA A 46 8.30 -4.10 -13.14
C ALA A 46 9.06 -3.58 -14.38
N LYS A 47 9.16 -4.38 -15.45
CA LYS A 47 9.74 -3.95 -16.74
C LYS A 47 8.91 -2.87 -17.43
N LEU A 48 7.59 -2.94 -17.32
CA LEU A 48 6.68 -1.97 -17.93
C LEU A 48 6.62 -0.64 -17.17
N TYR A 49 6.72 -0.69 -15.83
CA TYR A 49 6.56 0.47 -14.96
C TYR A 49 7.73 0.63 -13.98
N PRO A 50 8.92 1.02 -14.48
CA PRO A 50 10.09 1.18 -13.62
C PRO A 50 9.93 2.35 -12.64
N HIS A 51 10.36 2.15 -11.39
CA HIS A 51 10.46 3.18 -10.34
C HIS A 51 9.18 4.02 -10.11
N ASN A 52 8.00 3.40 -10.26
CA ASN A 52 6.71 4.08 -10.11
C ASN A 52 6.23 4.25 -8.65
N ALA A 53 7.01 3.79 -7.67
CA ALA A 53 6.69 3.90 -6.25
C ALA A 53 7.25 5.21 -5.66
N ARG A 54 6.38 6.02 -5.05
CA ARG A 54 6.80 7.20 -4.28
C ARG A 54 7.63 6.76 -3.05
N PRO A 55 8.76 7.42 -2.73
CA PRO A 55 9.54 7.12 -1.52
C PRO A 55 8.73 7.25 -0.23
N VAL A 56 9.12 6.51 0.80
CA VAL A 56 8.51 6.60 2.14
C VAL A 56 8.62 8.03 2.68
N GLN A 57 7.52 8.54 3.23
CA GLN A 57 7.43 9.88 3.79
C GLN A 57 7.54 9.85 5.31
N LYS A 58 7.95 10.98 5.92
CA LYS A 58 8.06 11.10 7.37
C LYS A 58 6.70 10.86 8.06
N ILE A 59 6.72 10.15 9.19
CA ILE A 59 5.50 9.85 9.95
C ILE A 59 4.93 11.09 10.66
N ASN A 60 5.80 12.02 11.04
CA ASN A 60 5.47 13.22 11.81
C ASN A 60 4.70 12.85 13.10
N ARG A 61 3.57 13.50 13.37
CA ARG A 61 2.76 13.29 14.59
C ARG A 61 1.64 12.25 14.41
N ARG A 62 1.68 11.46 13.34
CA ARG A 62 0.62 10.49 13.04
C ARG A 62 0.84 9.19 13.79
N PHE A 63 -0.25 8.59 14.25
CA PHE A 63 -0.26 7.23 14.77
C PHE A 63 -0.68 6.26 13.67
N VAL A 64 -0.04 5.09 13.64
CA VAL A 64 -0.47 3.96 12.81
C VAL A 64 -1.19 2.98 13.71
N LEU A 65 -2.50 2.86 13.51
CA LEU A 65 -3.34 1.95 14.28
C LEU A 65 -3.23 0.56 13.69
N ARG A 66 -3.27 -0.46 14.54
CA ARG A 66 -3.28 -1.87 14.12
C ARG A 66 -4.59 -2.51 14.54
N PHE A 67 -5.25 -3.15 13.58
CA PHE A 67 -6.46 -3.94 13.77
C PHE A 67 -6.13 -5.41 13.48
N VAL A 68 -6.52 -6.29 14.39
CA VAL A 68 -6.28 -7.74 14.30
C VAL A 68 -7.38 -8.43 13.52
#